data_AF-A0A7C3LWD0-F1
#
_entry.id   AF-A0A7C3LWD0-F1
#
_cell.length_a   1.000
_cell.length_b   1.000
_cell.length_c   1.000
_cell.angle_alpha   90.00
_cell.angle_beta   90.00
_cell.angle_gamma   90.00
#
_symmetry.space_group_name_H-M   'P 1'
#
loop_
_entity.id
_entity.type
_entity.pdbx_description
1 polymer ?
#
loop_
_entity_poly.entity_id
_entity_poly.type
_entity_poly.pdbx_seq_one_letter_code
_entity_poly.pdbx_strand_id
1 'polypeptide(L)'
;MSLLHSFLGILMTSAIFQGSSLGESSARLIMTLFRMGILVNVVLFVFNLIPLPPLDGGRVLTGFLPARGADFMGKIEPYGMWILFGLIILDPYLGILSRFVWPEMDALTQLLMVWATKPAMT
;
A
#
# COMPACT_ATOMS: atom_id res chain seq x y z
N MET A 1 -37.41 -28.40 -17.40
CA MET A 1 -36.61 -28.05 -18.59
C MET A 1 -35.80 -26.75 -18.43
N SER A 2 -36.23 -25.77 -17.63
CA SER A 2 -35.46 -24.53 -17.36
C SER A 2 -34.13 -24.76 -16.62
N LEU A 3 -34.11 -25.62 -15.59
CA LEU A 3 -32.90 -25.88 -14.78
C LEU A 3 -31.76 -26.51 -15.59
N LEU A 4 -32.07 -27.34 -16.58
CA LEU A 4 -31.06 -27.99 -17.43
C LEU A 4 -30.36 -26.97 -18.35
N HIS A 5 -31.11 -26.01 -18.89
CA HIS A 5 -30.56 -24.93 -19.72
C HIS A 5 -29.73 -23.94 -18.88
N SER A 6 -30.16 -23.62 -17.66
CA SER A 6 -29.37 -22.80 -16.73
C SER A 6 -28.07 -23.48 -16.31
N PHE A 7 -28.11 -24.79 -16.08
CA PHE A 7 -26.92 -25.58 -15.73
C PHE A 7 -25.91 -25.65 -16.89
N LEU A 8 -26.39 -25.94 -18.11
CA LEU A 8 -25.57 -25.89 -19.32
C LEU A 8 -25.00 -24.50 -19.58
N GLY A 9 -25.79 -23.43 -19.35
CA GLY A 9 -25.32 -22.06 -19.48
C GLY A 9 -24.14 -21.75 -18.56
N ILE A 10 -24.23 -22.11 -17.28
CA ILE A 10 -23.16 -21.89 -16.29
C ILE A 10 -21.89 -22.69 -16.64
N LEU A 11 -22.05 -23.92 -17.13
CA LEU A 11 -20.95 -24.80 -17.52
C LEU A 11 -20.22 -24.27 -18.77
N MET A 12 -20.96 -23.73 -19.73
CA MET A 12 -20.38 -23.10 -20.92
C MET A 12 -19.67 -21.78 -20.60
N THR A 13 -20.26 -20.92 -19.75
CA THR A 13 -19.62 -19.66 -19.34
C THR A 13 -18.32 -19.91 -18.57
N SER A 14 -18.30 -20.87 -17.65
CA SER A 14 -17.08 -21.21 -16.90
C SER A 14 -15.97 -21.80 -17.78
N ALA A 15 -16.32 -22.61 -18.79
CA ALA A 15 -15.37 -23.14 -19.78
C ALA A 15 -14.75 -22.03 -20.67
N ILE A 16 -15.55 -21.02 -21.07
CA ILE A 16 -15.06 -19.86 -21.84
C ILE A 16 -14.11 -18.99 -21.00
N PHE A 17 -14.36 -18.85 -19.70
CA PHE A 17 -13.49 -18.09 -18.79
C PHE A 17 -12.16 -18.81 -18.49
N GLN A 18 -12.13 -20.14 -18.49
CA GLN A 18 -10.88 -20.92 -18.30
C GLN A 18 -10.00 -20.98 -19.55
N GLY A 19 -10.58 -20.86 -20.75
CA GLY A 19 -9.85 -20.89 -22.02
C GLY A 19 -9.53 -19.53 -22.64
N SER A 20 -9.95 -18.41 -22.04
CA SER A 20 -9.75 -17.08 -22.62
C SER A 20 -8.55 -16.36 -22.02
N SER A 21 -7.67 -15.84 -22.88
CA SER A 21 -6.60 -14.90 -22.52
C SER A 21 -7.13 -13.66 -21.77
N LEU A 22 -8.42 -13.35 -21.93
CA LEU A 22 -9.15 -12.32 -21.19
C LEU A 22 -9.29 -12.66 -19.69
N GLY A 23 -9.51 -13.93 -19.32
CA GLY A 23 -9.59 -14.37 -17.92
C GLY A 23 -8.26 -14.25 -17.20
N GLU A 24 -7.16 -14.68 -17.83
CA GLU A 24 -5.81 -14.48 -17.29
C GLU A 24 -5.39 -13.01 -17.23
N SER A 25 -5.82 -12.20 -18.19
CA SER A 25 -5.57 -10.75 -18.19
C SER A 25 -6.34 -10.06 -17.07
N SER A 26 -7.58 -10.48 -16.83
CA SER A 26 -8.41 -9.99 -15.73
C SER A 26 -7.81 -10.35 -14.37
N ALA A 27 -7.37 -11.59 -14.20
CA ALA A 27 -6.70 -12.04 -12.97
C ALA A 27 -5.40 -11.26 -12.70
N ARG A 28 -4.58 -11.04 -13.73
CA ARG A 28 -3.36 -10.22 -13.64
C ARG A 28 -3.66 -8.77 -13.27
N LEU A 29 -4.70 -8.17 -13.85
CA LEU A 29 -5.13 -6.81 -13.51
C LEU A 29 -5.58 -6.71 -12.06
N ILE A 30 -6.45 -7.62 -11.61
CA ILE A 30 -6.93 -7.64 -10.21
C ILE A 30 -5.75 -7.79 -9.26
N MET A 31 -4.83 -8.72 -9.53
CA MET A 31 -3.65 -8.93 -8.69
C MET A 31 -2.75 -7.68 -8.65
N THR A 32 -2.60 -6.99 -9.78
CA THR A 32 -1.83 -5.74 -9.86
C THR A 32 -2.50 -4.63 -9.06
N LEU A 33 -3.82 -4.47 -9.17
CA LEU A 33 -4.58 -3.49 -8.42
C LEU A 33 -4.51 -3.74 -6.90
N PHE A 34 -4.63 -5.00 -6.47
CA PHE A 34 -4.44 -5.37 -5.07
C PHE A 34 -3.04 -5.05 -4.57
N ARG A 35 -2.01 -5.40 -5.35
CA ARG A 35 -0.61 -5.09 -5.01
C ARG A 35 -0.38 -3.59 -4.89
N MET A 36 -0.90 -2.80 -5.83
CA MET A 36 -0.83 -1.34 -5.78
C MET A 36 -1.61 -0.77 -4.60
N GLY A 37 -2.79 -1.30 -4.30
CA GLY A 37 -3.59 -0.90 -3.14
C GLY A 37 -2.89 -1.16 -1.81
N ILE A 38 -2.24 -2.32 -1.67
CA ILE A 38 -1.41 -2.63 -0.50
C ILE A 38 -0.23 -1.66 -0.42
N LEU A 39 0.48 -1.44 -1.52
CA LEU A 39 1.63 -0.53 -1.57
C LEU A 39 1.22 0.89 -1.17
N VAL A 40 0.14 1.43 -1.74
CA VAL A 40 -0.37 2.76 -1.40
C VAL A 40 -0.72 2.86 0.08
N ASN A 41 -1.40 1.87 0.66
CA ASN A 41 -1.72 1.86 2.09
C ASN A 41 -0.48 1.78 2.98
N VAL A 42 0.51 0.96 2.62
CA VAL A 42 1.79 0.85 3.35
C VAL A 42 2.56 2.17 3.28
N VAL A 43 2.63 2.78 2.09
CA VAL A 43 3.27 4.08 1.88
C VAL A 43 2.56 5.15 2.70
N LEU A 44 1.21 5.22 2.65
CA LEU A 44 0.42 6.14 3.48
C LEU A 44 0.63 5.91 4.98
N PHE A 45 0.73 4.65 5.41
CA PHE A 45 1.02 4.31 6.79
C PHE A 45 2.40 4.81 7.24
N VAL A 46 3.44 4.57 6.44
CA VAL A 46 4.80 5.09 6.70
C VAL A 46 4.82 6.61 6.71
N PHE A 47 4.17 7.26 5.75
CA PHE A 47 4.01 8.72 5.73
C PHE A 47 3.32 9.23 7.00
N ASN A 48 2.26 8.56 7.47
CA ASN A 48 1.58 8.90 8.70
C ASN A 48 2.41 8.66 9.97
N LEU A 49 3.55 7.97 9.91
CA LEU A 49 4.48 7.85 11.04
C LEU A 49 5.54 8.96 11.07
N ILE A 50 5.68 9.75 10.00
CA ILE A 50 6.65 10.84 9.96
C ILE A 50 6.13 11.98 10.86
N PRO A 51 6.93 12.46 11.83
CA PRO A 51 6.52 13.50 12.78
C PRO A 51 6.53 14.90 12.14
N LEU A 52 5.68 15.10 11.13
CA LEU A 52 5.60 16.31 10.33
C LEU A 52 4.14 16.77 10.28
N PRO A 53 3.79 18.01 10.67
CA PRO A 53 2.44 18.53 10.44
C PRO A 53 2.31 18.68 8.92
N PRO A 54 1.29 18.20 8.16
CA PRO A 54 -0.10 17.79 8.45
C PRO A 54 -0.37 16.27 8.54
N LEU A 55 0.68 15.44 8.69
CA LEU A 55 0.59 13.98 8.83
C LEU A 55 0.30 13.60 10.29
N ASP A 56 -0.40 12.48 10.51
CA ASP A 56 -0.89 12.10 11.85
C ASP A 56 0.26 11.85 12.86
N GLY A 57 1.44 11.46 12.41
CA GLY A 57 2.64 11.29 13.24
C GLY A 57 3.10 12.58 13.91
N GLY A 58 2.87 13.73 13.27
CA GLY A 58 3.12 15.04 13.88
C GLY A 58 2.18 15.31 15.07
N ARG A 59 0.92 14.87 14.98
CA ARG A 59 -0.08 14.99 16.05
C ARG A 59 0.22 14.04 17.22
N VAL A 60 0.65 12.81 16.92
CA VAL A 60 1.12 11.86 17.93
C VAL A 60 2.30 12.45 18.69
N LEU A 61 3.30 13.01 17.99
CA LEU A 61 4.45 13.62 18.63
C LEU A 61 4.06 14.80 19.54
N THR A 62 3.16 15.69 19.08
CA THR A 62 2.67 16.80 19.93
C THR A 62 1.94 16.34 21.18
N GLY A 63 1.28 15.18 21.16
CA GLY A 63 0.64 14.59 22.34
C GLY A 63 1.65 14.06 23.38
N PHE A 64 2.88 13.76 22.97
CA PHE A 64 3.95 13.28 23.85
C PHE A 64 4.93 14.39 24.29
N LEU A 65 4.94 15.57 23.65
CA LEU A 65 5.86 16.66 23.99
C LEU A 65 5.30 17.61 25.08
N PRO A 66 6.14 18.09 26.02
CA PRO A 66 5.76 19.11 26.99
C PRO A 66 5.44 20.45 26.30
N ALA A 67 4.67 21.33 26.96
CA ALA A 67 4.04 22.53 26.38
C ALA A 67 4.92 23.38 25.42
N ARG A 68 6.23 23.49 25.69
CA ARG A 68 7.18 24.22 24.82
C ARG A 68 7.39 23.57 23.44
N GLY A 69 7.28 22.24 23.35
CA GLY A 69 7.38 21.49 22.10
C GLY A 69 6.12 21.58 21.25
N ALA A 70 4.94 21.65 21.87
CA ALA A 70 3.67 21.88 21.19
C ALA A 70 3.63 23.25 20.51
N ASP A 71 4.12 24.30 21.18
CA ASP A 71 4.24 25.66 20.60
C ASP A 71 5.17 25.71 19.38
N PHE A 72 6.23 24.90 19.37
CA PHE A 72 7.12 24.81 18.22
C PHE A 72 6.46 24.12 17.03
N MET A 73 5.69 23.05 17.29
CA MET A 73 4.96 22.34 16.23
C MET A 73 3.86 23.20 15.61
N GLY A 74 3.15 24.00 16.40
CA GLY A 74 2.15 24.96 15.91
C GLY A 74 2.74 26.04 14.98
N LYS A 75 4.03 26.38 15.14
CA LYS A 75 4.72 27.30 14.22
C LYS A 75 5.13 26.65 12.89
N ILE A 76 5.29 25.32 12.88
CA ILE A 76 5.65 24.55 11.68
C ILE A 76 4.39 24.15 10.89
N GLU A 77 3.24 24.09 11.54
CA GLU A 77 1.95 23.71 10.95
C GLU A 77 1.62 24.40 9.61
N PRO A 78 1.82 25.73 9.44
CA PRO A 78 1.55 26.41 8.16
C PRO A 78 2.53 26.02 7.05
N TYR A 79 3.75 25.61 7.40
CA TYR A 79 4.79 25.21 6.46
C TYR A 79 4.75 23.71 6.14
N GLY A 80 3.92 22.94 6.86
CA GLY A 80 3.84 21.50 6.75
C GLY A 80 3.68 20.98 5.32
N MET A 81 2.75 21.57 4.57
CA MET A 81 2.51 21.21 3.16
C MET A 81 3.72 21.50 2.27
N TRP A 82 4.40 22.63 2.49
CA TRP A 82 5.59 23.02 1.73
C TRP A 82 6.79 22.12 2.03
N ILE A 83 6.94 21.72 3.30
CA ILE A 83 7.96 20.77 3.72
C ILE A 83 7.71 19.39 3.10
N LEU A 84 6.44 18.94 3.03
CA LEU A 84 6.07 17.70 2.36
C LEU A 84 6.38 17.73 0.86
N PHE A 85 6.04 18.82 0.17
CA PHE A 85 6.42 19.01 -1.24
C PHE A 85 7.94 19.00 -1.43
N GLY A 86 8.67 19.70 -0.56
CA GLY A 86 10.13 19.65 -0.55
C GLY A 86 10.64 18.22 -0.37
N LEU A 87 10.11 17.48 0.61
CA LEU A 87 10.49 16.10 0.86
C LEU A 87 10.27 15.23 -0.38
N ILE A 88 9.10 15.29 -1.02
CA ILE A 88 8.80 14.47 -2.21
C ILE A 88 9.69 14.85 -3.41
N ILE A 89 9.94 16.15 -3.63
CA ILE A 89 10.74 16.63 -4.77
C ILE A 89 12.23 16.34 -4.57
N LEU A 90 12.73 16.46 -3.34
CA LEU A 90 14.14 16.21 -3.00
C LEU A 90 14.42 14.73 -2.69
N ASP A 91 13.40 13.90 -2.43
CA ASP A 91 13.58 12.48 -2.09
C ASP A 91 14.39 11.68 -3.12
N PRO A 92 14.23 11.84 -4.45
CA PRO A 92 15.08 11.15 -5.41
C PRO A 92 16.58 11.41 -5.24
N TYR A 93 16.96 12.52 -4.59
CA TYR A 93 18.34 12.90 -4.31
C TYR A 93 18.78 12.58 -2.88
N LEU A 94 17.88 12.71 -1.90
CA LEU A 94 18.16 12.47 -0.48
C LEU A 94 17.94 11.01 -0.04
N GLY A 95 17.06 10.28 -0.74
CA GLY A 95 16.69 8.90 -0.46
C GLY A 95 16.07 8.69 0.93
N ILE A 96 15.34 9.67 1.45
CA ILE A 96 14.78 9.62 2.81
C ILE A 96 13.59 8.65 2.83
N LEU A 97 12.62 8.85 1.95
CA LEU A 97 11.47 7.97 1.82
C LEU A 97 11.91 6.60 1.33
N SER A 98 12.88 6.52 0.41
CA SER A 98 13.37 5.22 -0.04
C SER A 98 14.01 4.43 1.12
N ARG A 99 14.75 5.09 2.00
CA ARG A 99 15.34 4.44 3.18
C ARG A 99 14.32 3.96 4.22
N PHE A 100 13.12 4.55 4.25
CA PHE A 100 12.03 4.22 5.19
C PHE A 100 10.88 3.40 4.59
N VAL A 101 10.86 3.18 3.28
CA VAL A 101 9.79 2.42 2.61
C VAL A 101 10.33 1.10 2.06
N TRP A 102 11.59 1.07 1.60
CA TRP A 102 12.17 -0.11 0.98
C TRP A 102 12.46 -1.25 1.97
N PRO A 103 12.95 -1.02 3.21
CA PRO A 103 13.15 -2.09 4.19
C PRO A 103 11.85 -2.85 4.51
N GLU A 104 10.75 -2.12 4.63
CA GLU A 104 9.42 -2.62 4.94
C GLU A 104 8.86 -3.39 3.74
N MET A 105 9.02 -2.84 2.53
CA MET A 105 8.68 -3.53 1.28
C MET A 105 9.48 -4.83 1.14
N ASP A 106 10.79 -4.80 1.40
CA ASP A 106 11.64 -5.99 1.34
C ASP A 106 11.26 -7.01 2.40
N ALA A 107 10.97 -6.59 3.63
CA ALA A 107 10.52 -7.47 4.70
C ALA A 107 9.19 -8.16 4.34
N LEU A 108 8.22 -7.43 3.79
CA LEU A 108 6.96 -7.99 3.32
C LEU A 108 7.17 -8.93 2.12
N THR A 109 8.06 -8.56 1.20
CA THR A 109 8.36 -9.37 0.02
C THR A 109 9.07 -10.67 0.43
N GLN A 110 10.01 -10.60 1.37
CA GLN A 110 10.68 -11.76 1.95
C GLN A 110 9.71 -12.65 2.71
N LEU A 111 8.82 -12.09 3.52
CA LEU A 111 7.79 -12.85 4.23
C LEU A 111 6.85 -13.57 3.24
N LEU A 112 6.41 -12.87 2.19
CA LEU A 112 5.59 -13.44 1.12
C LEU A 112 6.34 -14.51 0.35
N MET A 113 7.62 -14.32 0.05
CA MET A 113 8.45 -15.34 -0.60
C MET A 113 8.66 -16.57 0.28
N VAL A 114 8.92 -16.39 1.58
CA VAL A 114 9.04 -17.49 2.55
C VAL A 114 7.72 -18.26 2.66
N TRP A 115 6.58 -17.55 2.67
CA TRP A 115 5.27 -18.20 2.68
C TRP A 115 4.95 -18.90 1.36
N ALA A 116 5.31 -18.32 0.21
CA ALA A 116 5.07 -18.90 -1.12
C ALA A 116 5.99 -20.08 -1.44
N THR A 117 7.20 -20.11 -0.85
CA THR A 117 8.16 -21.21 -1.00
C THR A 117 8.00 -22.27 0.08
N LYS A 118 7.13 -22.08 1.09
CA LYS A 118 6.69 -23.20 1.94
C LYS A 118 5.97 -24.20 1.04
N PRO A 119 6.56 -25.38 0.78
CA PRO A 119 5.87 -26.38 -0.01
C PRO A 119 4.60 -26.75 0.75
N ALA A 120 3.49 -26.89 0.02
CA ALA A 120 2.32 -27.59 0.49
C ALA A 120 2.73 -29.06 0.75
N MET A 121 3.35 -29.29 1.90
CA MET A 121 3.75 -30.60 2.41
C MET A 121 3.30 -30.67 3.86
N THR A 122 2.00 -30.90 4.02
CA THR A 122 1.42 -31.96 4.84
C THR A 122 -0.02 -32.15 4.40
#